data_AF-A0A2E8CYW7-F1
#
_entry.id   AF-A0A2E8CYW7-F1
#
_cell.length_a   1.000
_cell.length_b   1.000
_cell.length_c   1.000
_cell.angle_alpha   90.00
_cell.angle_beta   90.00
_cell.angle_gamma   90.00
#
_symmetry.space_group_name_H-M   'P 1'
#
loop_
_entity.id
_entity.type
_entity.pdbx_description
1 polymer ?
#
loop_
_entity_poly.entity_id
_entity_poly.type
_entity_poly.pdbx_seq_one_letter_code
_entity_poly.pdbx_strand_id
1 'polypeptide(L)'
;MSGIIGHSMYAILAGKAAAERKLPITSLIHWHYASYLCGAYLGCDVQTMPEAVCVDTGEEVGYGTAPLDKSPLTGGAVRPWSLDFDGKQHRPREIHRTFYGRSHLVFGWNASERTHSVPWDHLADYCAAVVQDAFELYGPGQRQLAYLLGWIAHIVGDSLIKSIQPGIDLKLLDGKYTPKNRPIQDLFTFHEIGVKELGLNWNAMLTDLAETPVEPIQFHYMRVTRPRGELAASFPNAWAPKLAPLLSQVLKENRRYQRVRNSRLLTQYALQKTKDGWQCREDLTRQAGGLTYAEMVGIAERAHFRHALWQMGEAIVKLFEQVVDRTPLLQDLDDKQPRSWAEITAKWKRSE
;
A
#
# COMPACT_ATOMS: atom_id res chain seq x y z
N MET A 1 0.53 -3.84 -10.36
CA MET A 1 0.57 -4.44 -9.03
C MET A 1 0.27 -3.28 -8.11
N SER A 2 -1.00 -3.13 -7.73
CA SER A 2 -1.50 -1.94 -7.00
C SER A 2 -2.49 -2.42 -5.93
N GLY A 3 -2.01 -3.39 -5.16
CA GLY A 3 -2.75 -4.05 -4.09
C GLY A 3 -1.79 -4.36 -2.95
N ILE A 4 -2.32 -4.83 -1.83
CA ILE A 4 -1.55 -4.99 -0.59
C ILE A 4 -0.28 -5.82 -0.75
N ILE A 5 -0.33 -6.88 -1.56
CA ILE A 5 0.83 -7.75 -1.85
C ILE A 5 1.95 -6.92 -2.47
N GLY A 6 1.59 -6.08 -3.44
CA GLY A 6 2.56 -5.32 -4.19
C GLY A 6 3.17 -4.17 -3.42
N HIS A 7 2.35 -3.33 -2.82
CA HIS A 7 2.88 -2.22 -2.05
C HIS A 7 3.67 -2.68 -0.83
N SER A 8 3.28 -3.79 -0.20
CA SER A 8 4.11 -4.42 0.83
C SER A 8 5.44 -4.88 0.26
N MET A 9 5.47 -5.50 -0.92
CA MET A 9 6.73 -5.92 -1.55
C MET A 9 7.64 -4.74 -1.89
N TYR A 10 7.10 -3.65 -2.44
CA TYR A 10 7.88 -2.45 -2.75
C TYR A 10 8.58 -1.92 -1.50
N ALA A 11 7.82 -1.82 -0.40
CA ALA A 11 8.33 -1.39 0.89
C ALA A 11 9.36 -2.38 1.46
N ILE A 12 9.11 -3.69 1.39
CA ILE A 12 10.07 -4.70 1.86
C ILE A 12 11.41 -4.56 1.13
N LEU A 13 11.38 -4.44 -0.21
CA LEU A 13 12.60 -4.29 -0.99
C LEU A 13 13.31 -2.96 -0.72
N ALA A 14 12.55 -1.87 -0.54
CA ALA A 14 13.11 -0.59 -0.15
C ALA A 14 13.76 -0.62 1.25
N GLY A 15 13.14 -1.29 2.23
CA GLY A 15 13.72 -1.47 3.56
C GLY A 15 15.05 -2.23 3.52
N LYS A 16 15.13 -3.28 2.68
CA LYS A 16 16.38 -4.02 2.45
C LYS A 16 17.46 -3.15 1.79
N ALA A 17 17.11 -2.42 0.74
CA ALA A 17 18.04 -1.52 0.06
C ALA A 17 18.51 -0.36 0.97
N ALA A 18 17.63 0.18 1.83
CA ALA A 18 18.02 1.18 2.84
C ALA A 18 19.03 0.61 3.84
N ALA A 19 18.87 -0.65 4.25
CA ALA A 19 19.81 -1.34 5.12
C ALA A 19 21.18 -1.57 4.45
N GLU A 20 21.18 -1.97 3.17
CA GLU A 20 22.40 -2.15 2.37
C GLU A 20 23.18 -0.83 2.22
N ARG A 21 22.47 0.29 2.06
CA ARG A 21 23.03 1.64 2.01
C ARG A 21 23.32 2.25 3.38
N LYS A 22 23.01 1.54 4.47
CA LYS A 22 23.22 1.96 5.87
C LYS A 22 22.56 3.31 6.19
N LEU A 23 21.35 3.54 5.67
CA LEU A 23 20.62 4.77 5.99
C LEU A 23 20.26 4.81 7.49
N PRO A 24 20.27 5.99 8.13
CA PRO A 24 20.02 6.11 9.58
C PRO A 24 18.59 5.69 9.98
N ILE A 25 17.65 5.73 9.02
CA ILE A 25 16.26 5.28 9.21
C ILE A 25 16.09 3.75 9.22
N THR A 26 17.14 2.97 8.96
CA THR A 26 17.01 1.51 8.82
C THR A 26 16.53 0.85 10.10
N SER A 27 17.12 1.23 11.23
CA SER A 27 16.73 0.69 12.54
C SER A 27 15.27 1.02 12.86
N LEU A 28 14.89 2.27 12.65
CA LEU A 28 13.52 2.75 12.78
C LEU A 28 12.53 1.90 11.97
N ILE A 29 12.82 1.63 10.69
CA ILE A 29 11.98 0.78 9.84
C ILE A 29 11.90 -0.64 10.42
N HIS A 30 13.03 -1.26 10.75
CA HIS A 30 13.10 -2.66 11.17
C HIS A 30 12.40 -2.92 12.52
N TRP A 31 12.51 -1.98 13.47
CA TRP A 31 11.85 -2.09 14.78
C TRP A 31 10.34 -1.87 14.70
N HIS A 32 9.87 -1.06 13.75
CA HIS A 32 8.45 -0.68 13.61
C HIS A 32 7.86 -1.18 12.29
N TYR A 33 8.31 -2.35 11.84
CA TYR A 33 8.09 -2.86 10.49
C TYR A 33 6.60 -3.02 10.11
N ALA A 34 5.73 -3.38 11.06
CA ALA A 34 4.29 -3.44 10.80
C ALA A 34 3.69 -2.05 10.52
N SER A 35 4.14 -1.02 11.25
CA SER A 35 3.73 0.36 11.01
C SER A 35 4.22 0.85 9.64
N TYR A 36 5.47 0.53 9.30
CA TYR A 36 6.05 0.80 7.98
C TYR A 36 5.23 0.18 6.84
N LEU A 37 4.92 -1.12 6.90
CA LEU A 37 4.12 -1.77 5.87
C LEU A 37 2.65 -1.28 5.85
N CYS A 38 2.09 -0.90 7.00
CA CYS A 38 0.79 -0.25 7.05
C CYS A 38 0.79 1.08 6.30
N GLY A 39 1.82 1.92 6.50
CA GLY A 39 2.00 3.15 5.74
C GLY A 39 2.07 2.87 4.23
N ALA A 40 2.77 1.80 3.85
CA ALA A 40 2.94 1.40 2.45
C ALA A 40 1.66 0.94 1.76
N TYR A 41 0.60 0.56 2.47
CA TYR A 41 -0.66 0.19 1.82
C TYR A 41 -1.86 0.90 2.44
N LEU A 42 -2.16 0.60 3.69
CA LEU A 42 -3.33 1.10 4.39
C LEU A 42 -3.25 2.60 4.76
N GLY A 43 -2.05 3.20 4.60
CA GLY A 43 -1.83 4.65 4.64
C GLY A 43 -2.25 5.39 3.36
N CYS A 44 -2.32 4.70 2.22
CA CYS A 44 -2.65 5.32 0.94
C CYS A 44 -3.97 4.86 0.34
N ASP A 45 -4.23 3.56 0.36
CA ASP A 45 -5.43 2.93 -0.22
C ASP A 45 -6.61 3.04 0.75
N VAL A 46 -7.00 4.28 1.02
CA VAL A 46 -8.11 4.67 1.88
C VAL A 46 -9.44 4.09 1.42
N GLN A 47 -9.59 3.75 0.14
CA GLN A 47 -10.76 3.07 -0.41
C GLN A 47 -10.88 1.57 -0.08
N THR A 48 -10.04 1.03 0.81
CA THR A 48 -10.15 -0.39 1.21
C THR A 48 -11.37 -0.64 2.07
N MET A 49 -12.52 -0.77 1.42
CA MET A 49 -13.84 -0.97 2.01
C MET A 49 -14.68 -1.85 1.06
N PRO A 50 -15.81 -2.39 1.51
CA PRO A 50 -16.65 -3.19 0.61
C PRO A 50 -17.28 -2.33 -0.47
N GLU A 51 -17.45 -2.89 -1.66
CA GLU A 51 -18.26 -2.24 -2.69
C GLU A 51 -19.75 -2.49 -2.46
N ALA A 52 -20.07 -3.71 -2.02
CA ALA A 52 -21.43 -4.21 -1.95
C ALA A 52 -21.62 -5.22 -0.81
N VAL A 53 -22.88 -5.61 -0.60
CA VAL A 53 -23.29 -6.69 0.30
C VAL A 53 -23.99 -7.76 -0.52
N CYS A 54 -23.57 -9.02 -0.38
CA CYS A 54 -24.23 -10.17 -0.95
C CYS A 54 -25.64 -10.29 -0.35
N VAL A 55 -26.68 -10.31 -1.20
CA VAL A 55 -28.07 -10.37 -0.72
C VAL A 55 -28.35 -11.71 -0.03
N ASP A 56 -27.79 -12.80 -0.55
CA ASP A 56 -28.08 -14.15 -0.07
C ASP A 56 -27.46 -14.44 1.31
N THR A 57 -26.28 -13.88 1.60
CA THR A 57 -25.51 -14.20 2.81
C THR A 57 -25.43 -13.05 3.81
N GLY A 58 -25.77 -11.82 3.38
CA GLY A 58 -25.55 -10.61 4.16
C GLY A 58 -24.07 -10.20 4.28
N GLU A 59 -23.14 -10.93 3.65
CA GLU A 59 -21.71 -10.62 3.73
C GLU A 59 -21.32 -9.44 2.84
N GLU A 60 -20.45 -8.59 3.38
CA GLU A 60 -19.81 -7.50 2.64
C GLU A 60 -18.78 -8.04 1.66
N VAL A 61 -18.77 -7.58 0.41
CA VAL A 61 -17.97 -8.13 -0.69
C VAL A 61 -17.42 -7.03 -1.61
N GLY A 62 -16.41 -7.39 -2.41
CA GLY A 62 -15.79 -6.50 -3.39
C GLY A 62 -14.67 -5.62 -2.82
N TYR A 63 -14.41 -4.53 -3.51
CA TYR A 63 -13.41 -3.53 -3.13
C TYR A 63 -13.90 -2.19 -3.69
N GLY A 64 -14.02 -1.17 -2.84
CA GLY A 64 -14.80 0.07 -3.02
C GLY A 64 -14.61 0.94 -4.28
N THR A 65 -13.80 0.52 -5.24
CA THR A 65 -13.63 1.19 -6.54
C THR A 65 -13.79 0.25 -7.72
N ALA A 66 -13.84 -1.06 -7.48
CA ALA A 66 -14.05 -2.07 -8.49
C ALA A 66 -15.55 -2.33 -8.62
N PRO A 67 -16.16 -2.13 -9.80
CA PRO A 67 -17.54 -2.51 -10.05
C PRO A 67 -17.79 -3.98 -9.68
N LEU A 68 -18.94 -4.25 -9.07
CA LEU A 68 -19.35 -5.59 -8.69
C LEU A 68 -20.86 -5.75 -8.91
N ASP A 69 -21.22 -6.50 -9.94
CA ASP A 69 -22.63 -6.71 -10.32
C ASP A 69 -23.23 -7.99 -9.73
N LYS A 70 -22.38 -8.92 -9.27
CA LYS A 70 -22.77 -10.21 -8.70
C LYS A 70 -21.89 -10.57 -7.51
N SER A 71 -22.45 -11.35 -6.60
CA SER A 71 -21.72 -11.81 -5.41
C SER A 71 -20.61 -12.77 -5.82
N PRO A 72 -19.35 -12.55 -5.39
CA PRO A 72 -18.28 -13.51 -5.61
C PRO A 72 -18.45 -14.78 -4.75
N LEU A 73 -19.38 -14.77 -3.78
CA LEU A 73 -19.64 -15.90 -2.89
C LEU A 73 -20.68 -16.86 -3.48
N THR A 74 -21.76 -16.33 -4.06
CA THR A 74 -22.92 -17.12 -4.51
C THR A 74 -23.22 -16.98 -6.00
N GLY A 75 -22.63 -15.99 -6.69
CA GLY A 75 -23.04 -15.58 -8.04
C GLY A 75 -24.39 -14.84 -8.10
N GLY A 76 -25.04 -14.65 -6.95
CA GLY A 76 -26.33 -13.99 -6.81
C GLY A 76 -26.27 -12.46 -6.79
N ALA A 77 -27.38 -11.83 -6.43
CA ALA A 77 -27.52 -10.38 -6.41
C ALA A 77 -26.66 -9.73 -5.31
N VAL A 78 -26.25 -8.50 -5.56
CA VAL A 78 -25.58 -7.65 -4.57
C VAL A 78 -26.33 -6.35 -4.42
N ARG A 79 -26.31 -5.80 -3.20
CA ARG A 79 -26.79 -4.43 -2.93
C ARG A 79 -25.60 -3.52 -2.65
N PRO A 80 -25.63 -2.25 -3.10
CA PRO A 80 -24.54 -1.32 -2.86
C PRO A 80 -24.26 -1.12 -1.34
N TRP A 81 -22.98 -1.10 -0.92
CA TRP A 81 -22.56 -0.81 0.47
C TRP A 81 -22.16 0.67 0.66
N SER A 82 -22.56 1.31 1.76
CA SER A 82 -22.21 2.70 2.06
C SER A 82 -21.74 2.84 3.52
N LEU A 83 -20.84 3.78 3.77
CA LEU A 83 -20.46 4.21 5.12
C LEU A 83 -21.48 5.23 5.62
N ASP A 84 -22.14 4.97 6.74
CA ASP A 84 -22.99 5.96 7.41
C ASP A 84 -22.15 6.85 8.33
N PHE A 85 -22.18 8.15 8.11
CA PHE A 85 -21.54 9.13 8.97
C PHE A 85 -22.32 10.45 8.98
N ASP A 86 -22.62 10.96 10.16
CA ASP A 86 -23.31 12.25 10.35
C ASP A 86 -24.65 12.34 9.59
N GLY A 87 -25.40 11.24 9.60
CA GLY A 87 -26.70 11.13 8.89
C GLY A 87 -26.58 11.09 7.37
N LYS A 88 -25.37 10.93 6.83
CA LYS A 88 -25.11 10.83 5.39
C LYS A 88 -24.51 9.48 5.05
N GLN A 89 -24.98 8.91 3.95
CA GLN A 89 -24.38 7.71 3.39
C GLN A 89 -23.31 8.10 2.36
N HIS A 90 -22.11 7.59 2.55
CA HIS A 90 -20.98 7.79 1.67
C HIS A 90 -20.67 6.51 0.90
N ARG A 91 -20.79 6.56 -0.43
CA ARG A 91 -20.35 5.48 -1.31
C ARG A 91 -18.82 5.37 -1.27
N PRO A 92 -18.25 4.17 -1.40
CA PRO A 92 -16.81 4.00 -1.53
C PRO A 92 -16.14 4.85 -2.63
N ARG A 93 -16.81 5.01 -3.78
CA ARG A 93 -16.34 5.89 -4.86
C ARG A 93 -16.30 7.37 -4.46
N GLU A 94 -17.20 7.83 -3.59
CA GLU A 94 -17.20 9.21 -3.08
C GLU A 94 -16.07 9.41 -2.08
N ILE A 95 -15.83 8.43 -1.20
CA ILE A 95 -14.70 8.43 -0.28
C ILE A 95 -13.38 8.45 -1.07
N HIS A 96 -13.25 7.60 -2.10
CA HIS A 96 -12.11 7.61 -3.00
C HIS A 96 -11.91 8.99 -3.65
N ARG A 97 -12.94 9.56 -4.28
CA ARG A 97 -12.85 10.91 -4.89
C ARG A 97 -12.40 11.97 -3.89
N THR A 98 -12.79 11.86 -2.63
CA THR A 98 -12.48 12.84 -1.58
C THR A 98 -11.03 12.73 -1.08
N PHE A 99 -10.51 11.51 -0.93
CA PHE A 99 -9.27 11.26 -0.20
C PHE A 99 -8.12 10.66 -1.01
N TYR A 100 -8.37 10.07 -2.19
CA TYR A 100 -7.36 9.35 -2.96
C TYR A 100 -6.20 10.24 -3.41
N GLY A 101 -6.49 11.41 -4.00
CA GLY A 101 -5.46 12.38 -4.37
C GLY A 101 -4.68 12.93 -3.17
N ARG A 102 -5.35 13.05 -2.02
CA ARG A 102 -4.73 13.52 -0.77
C ARG A 102 -3.68 12.55 -0.23
N SER A 103 -3.89 11.25 -0.41
CA SER A 103 -2.93 10.23 0.05
C SER A 103 -1.83 9.94 -0.97
N HIS A 104 -2.10 10.08 -2.27
CA HIS A 104 -1.14 9.77 -3.35
C HIS A 104 -0.29 10.99 -3.78
N LEU A 105 -0.72 12.20 -3.42
CA LEU A 105 -0.09 13.50 -3.67
C LEU A 105 0.13 13.88 -5.14
N VAL A 106 0.91 13.09 -5.87
CA VAL A 106 1.39 13.36 -7.22
C VAL A 106 0.29 13.14 -8.27
N PHE A 107 -0.68 12.28 -7.95
CA PHE A 107 -1.82 11.97 -8.80
C PHE A 107 -3.03 11.57 -7.95
N GLY A 108 -4.12 11.17 -8.60
CA GLY A 108 -5.33 10.69 -7.92
C GLY A 108 -6.32 11.79 -7.52
N TRP A 109 -5.96 13.05 -7.73
CA TRP A 109 -6.89 14.18 -7.62
C TRP A 109 -7.92 14.17 -8.75
N ASN A 110 -9.14 14.60 -8.43
CA ASN A 110 -10.17 14.81 -9.45
C ASN A 110 -9.74 15.94 -10.41
N ALA A 111 -10.32 15.98 -11.61
CA ALA A 111 -9.93 16.93 -12.65
C ALA A 111 -9.93 18.40 -12.16
N SER A 112 -10.91 18.80 -11.36
CA SER A 112 -11.04 20.14 -10.78
C SER A 112 -10.02 20.45 -9.67
N GLU A 113 -9.37 19.43 -9.11
CA GLU A 113 -8.46 19.54 -7.96
C GLU A 113 -7.01 19.24 -8.34
N ARG A 114 -6.70 19.05 -9.63
CA ARG A 114 -5.34 18.70 -10.09
C ARG A 114 -4.27 19.72 -9.67
N THR A 115 -4.66 20.98 -9.46
CA THR A 115 -3.77 22.04 -8.95
C THR A 115 -3.30 21.78 -7.52
N HIS A 116 -3.87 20.81 -6.81
CA HIS A 116 -3.45 20.38 -5.48
C HIS A 116 -2.39 19.28 -5.52
N SER A 117 -2.08 18.75 -6.70
CA SER A 117 -1.05 17.73 -6.85
C SER A 117 0.32 18.27 -6.45
N VAL A 118 1.12 17.43 -5.81
CA VAL A 118 2.52 17.75 -5.52
C VAL A 118 3.36 17.30 -6.72
N PRO A 119 4.04 18.21 -7.43
CA PRO A 119 4.95 17.83 -8.51
C PRO A 119 6.03 16.87 -8.00
N TRP A 120 6.46 15.95 -8.85
CA TRP A 120 7.40 14.89 -8.46
C TRP A 120 8.75 15.43 -7.96
N ASP A 121 9.25 16.48 -8.59
CA ASP A 121 10.46 17.20 -8.21
C ASP A 121 10.36 17.91 -6.85
N HIS A 122 9.14 18.19 -6.37
CA HIS A 122 8.87 18.74 -5.04
C HIS A 122 8.51 17.67 -3.99
N LEU A 123 8.49 16.39 -4.36
CA LEU A 123 8.06 15.32 -3.45
C LEU A 123 8.99 15.17 -2.24
N ALA A 124 10.31 15.30 -2.44
CA ALA A 124 11.28 15.24 -1.35
C ALA A 124 11.05 16.34 -0.30
N ASP A 125 10.75 17.56 -0.75
CA ASP A 125 10.49 18.70 0.13
C ASP A 125 9.18 18.51 0.90
N TYR A 126 8.12 18.03 0.22
CA TYR A 126 6.85 17.70 0.88
C TYR A 126 7.04 16.64 1.96
N CYS A 127 7.75 15.55 1.64
CA CYS A 127 7.99 14.47 2.58
C CYS A 127 8.87 14.91 3.76
N ALA A 128 9.93 15.69 3.51
CA ALA A 128 10.78 16.24 4.57
C ALA A 128 9.99 17.16 5.51
N ALA A 129 9.14 18.03 4.97
CA ALA A 129 8.26 18.89 5.76
C ALA A 129 7.30 18.08 6.66
N VAL A 130 6.71 17.01 6.13
CA VAL A 130 5.86 16.09 6.92
C VAL A 130 6.65 15.41 8.04
N VAL A 131 7.88 14.97 7.77
CA VAL A 131 8.73 14.30 8.77
C VAL A 131 9.13 15.28 9.86
N GLN A 132 9.53 16.51 9.50
CA GLN A 132 9.85 17.57 10.46
C GLN A 132 8.65 17.84 11.38
N ASP A 133 7.46 18.01 10.79
CA ASP A 133 6.22 18.22 11.52
C ASP A 133 5.84 17.03 12.41
N ALA A 134 6.21 15.80 12.04
CA ALA A 134 5.99 14.64 12.88
C ALA A 134 6.76 14.73 14.20
N PHE A 135 8.02 15.19 14.16
CA PHE A 135 8.81 15.43 15.37
C PHE A 135 8.22 16.57 16.21
N GLU A 136 7.94 17.72 15.59
CA GLU A 136 7.56 18.94 16.30
C GLU A 136 6.12 18.90 16.85
N LEU A 137 5.19 18.32 16.09
CA LEU A 137 3.75 18.44 16.38
C LEU A 137 3.14 17.16 16.94
N TYR A 138 3.80 16.02 16.76
CA TYR A 138 3.30 14.70 17.16
C TYR A 138 4.27 13.95 18.09
N GLY A 139 5.45 14.53 18.36
CA GLY A 139 6.46 13.98 19.25
C GLY A 139 7.36 12.93 18.60
N PRO A 140 8.35 12.38 19.34
CA PRO A 140 9.39 11.49 18.79
C PRO A 140 8.91 10.04 18.57
N GLY A 141 7.61 9.85 18.31
CA GLY A 141 7.03 8.52 18.12
C GLY A 141 7.67 7.79 16.94
N GLN A 142 8.44 6.74 17.21
CA GLN A 142 9.12 6.00 16.15
C GLN A 142 8.14 5.25 15.22
N ARG A 143 6.99 4.80 15.74
CA ARG A 143 5.95 4.10 14.93
C ARG A 143 5.38 4.98 13.82
N GLN A 144 5.10 6.25 14.09
CA GLN A 144 4.58 7.18 13.09
C GLN A 144 5.62 7.55 12.03
N LEU A 145 6.90 7.68 12.40
CA LEU A 145 7.97 7.93 11.44
C LEU A 145 8.16 6.73 10.50
N ALA A 146 8.13 5.51 11.04
CA ALA A 146 8.12 4.30 10.21
C ALA A 146 6.90 4.27 9.28
N TYR A 147 5.70 4.65 9.76
CA TYR A 147 4.50 4.76 8.93
C TYR A 147 4.67 5.76 7.78
N LEU A 148 5.29 6.92 8.04
CA LEU A 148 5.59 7.91 7.00
C LEU A 148 6.53 7.35 5.93
N LEU A 149 7.59 6.66 6.32
CA LEU A 149 8.51 6.01 5.37
C LEU A 149 7.78 4.97 4.52
N GLY A 150 6.82 4.26 5.10
CA GLY A 150 5.93 3.36 4.38
C GLY A 150 5.08 4.10 3.35
N TRP A 151 4.44 5.18 3.78
CA TRP A 151 3.62 6.04 2.92
C TRP A 151 4.43 6.62 1.74
N ILE A 152 5.66 7.05 1.97
CA ILE A 152 6.60 7.48 0.93
C ILE A 152 6.88 6.34 -0.07
N ALA A 153 7.14 5.13 0.44
CA ALA A 153 7.33 3.95 -0.40
C ALA A 153 6.11 3.66 -1.28
N HIS A 154 4.90 3.88 -0.76
CA HIS A 154 3.67 3.75 -1.54
C HIS A 154 3.65 4.75 -2.70
N ILE A 155 3.84 6.05 -2.43
CA ILE A 155 3.72 7.11 -3.44
C ILE A 155 4.67 6.82 -4.61
N VAL A 156 5.92 6.49 -4.32
CA VAL A 156 6.92 6.20 -5.34
C VAL A 156 6.56 4.92 -6.10
N GLY A 157 6.30 3.82 -5.38
CA GLY A 157 5.99 2.53 -6.00
C GLY A 157 4.75 2.60 -6.92
N ASP A 158 3.69 3.26 -6.45
CA ASP A 158 2.45 3.39 -7.22
C ASP A 158 2.64 4.33 -8.43
N SER A 159 3.42 5.41 -8.28
CA SER A 159 3.75 6.31 -9.39
C SER A 159 4.50 5.59 -10.51
N LEU A 160 5.47 4.73 -10.16
CA LEU A 160 6.28 3.98 -11.12
C LEU A 160 5.50 2.87 -11.83
N ILE A 161 4.74 2.06 -11.08
CA ILE A 161 3.99 0.94 -11.67
C ILE A 161 2.85 1.43 -12.56
N LYS A 162 2.19 2.53 -12.19
CA LYS A 162 1.13 3.17 -13.00
C LYS A 162 1.66 4.05 -14.12
N SER A 163 2.99 4.18 -14.27
CA SER A 163 3.64 5.06 -15.24
C SER A 163 3.23 6.53 -15.11
N ILE A 164 2.86 6.97 -13.90
CA ILE A 164 2.79 8.39 -13.56
C ILE A 164 4.19 8.99 -13.60
N GLN A 165 5.18 8.19 -13.19
CA GLN A 165 6.59 8.50 -13.36
C GLN A 165 7.31 7.40 -14.13
N PRO A 166 8.25 7.76 -15.03
CA PRO A 166 9.16 6.79 -15.62
C PRO A 166 10.17 6.30 -14.57
N GLY A 167 10.85 5.20 -14.84
CA GLY A 167 11.92 4.70 -13.97
C GLY A 167 11.90 3.20 -13.70
N ILE A 168 10.99 2.44 -14.32
CA ILE A 168 11.05 0.98 -14.32
C ILE A 168 10.84 0.42 -15.72
N ASP A 169 11.59 -0.62 -16.03
CA ASP A 169 11.56 -1.34 -17.29
C ASP A 169 10.71 -2.59 -17.12
N LEU A 170 9.43 -2.48 -17.48
CA LEU A 170 8.50 -3.60 -17.35
C LEU A 170 7.47 -3.58 -18.47
N LYS A 171 7.47 -4.66 -19.24
CA LYS A 171 6.42 -5.00 -20.20
C LYS A 171 6.10 -6.49 -20.05
N LEU A 172 4.91 -6.78 -19.53
CA LEU A 172 4.37 -8.13 -19.43
C LEU A 172 3.63 -8.47 -20.73
N LEU A 173 2.35 -8.86 -20.65
CA LEU A 173 1.57 -9.27 -21.83
C LEU A 173 1.37 -8.12 -22.82
N ASP A 174 0.70 -7.07 -22.34
CA ASP A 174 0.18 -5.95 -23.15
C ASP A 174 0.63 -4.59 -22.61
N GLY A 175 1.56 -4.56 -21.65
CA GLY A 175 2.07 -3.34 -21.06
C GLY A 175 2.64 -3.54 -19.66
N LYS A 176 2.78 -2.44 -18.92
CA LYS A 176 3.32 -2.43 -17.55
C LYS A 176 2.25 -2.74 -16.51
N TYR A 177 1.14 -2.03 -16.56
CA TYR A 177 0.06 -2.15 -15.58
C TYR A 177 -1.30 -2.15 -16.29
N THR A 178 -1.81 -3.37 -16.51
CA THR A 178 -3.11 -3.61 -17.13
C THR A 178 -3.91 -4.58 -16.25
N PRO A 179 -5.24 -4.65 -16.39
CA PRO A 179 -6.06 -5.63 -15.67
C PRO A 179 -5.59 -7.08 -15.87
N LYS A 180 -5.13 -7.45 -17.07
CA LYS A 180 -4.62 -8.80 -17.38
C LYS A 180 -3.26 -9.10 -16.76
N ASN A 181 -2.43 -8.09 -16.59
CA ASN A 181 -1.11 -8.24 -15.97
C ASN A 181 -1.17 -8.33 -14.45
N ARG A 182 -2.24 -7.81 -13.82
CA ARG A 182 -2.35 -7.79 -12.35
C ARG A 182 -2.28 -9.19 -11.73
N PRO A 183 -3.04 -10.21 -12.20
CA PRO A 183 -2.90 -11.58 -11.72
C PRO A 183 -1.46 -12.11 -11.77
N ILE A 184 -0.76 -11.93 -12.89
CA ILE A 184 0.63 -12.37 -13.06
C ILE A 184 1.53 -11.72 -12.02
N GLN A 185 1.41 -10.41 -11.87
CA GLN A 185 2.23 -9.63 -10.96
C GLN A 185 1.99 -9.99 -9.50
N ASP A 186 0.73 -10.00 -9.06
CA ASP A 186 0.39 -10.28 -7.66
C ASP A 186 0.77 -11.72 -7.30
N LEU A 187 0.54 -12.70 -8.19
CA LEU A 187 0.86 -14.11 -7.98
C LEU A 187 2.36 -14.41 -7.93
N PHE A 188 3.14 -13.89 -8.89
CA PHE A 188 4.60 -14.03 -8.89
C PHE A 188 5.20 -13.40 -7.63
N THR A 189 4.69 -12.24 -7.23
CA THR A 189 5.15 -11.54 -6.02
C THR A 189 4.78 -12.31 -4.76
N PHE A 190 3.59 -12.88 -4.71
CA PHE A 190 3.12 -13.65 -3.57
C PHE A 190 3.98 -14.91 -3.37
N HIS A 191 4.14 -15.72 -4.42
CA HIS A 191 4.78 -17.05 -4.31
C HIS A 191 6.28 -17.03 -4.54
N GLU A 192 6.72 -16.54 -5.70
CA GLU A 192 8.13 -16.65 -6.10
C GLU A 192 9.03 -15.77 -5.24
N ILE A 193 8.58 -14.55 -4.95
CA ILE A 193 9.37 -13.62 -4.13
C ILE A 193 8.97 -13.72 -2.67
N GLY A 194 7.69 -13.55 -2.35
CA GLY A 194 7.22 -13.52 -0.98
C GLY A 194 7.50 -14.82 -0.23
N VAL A 195 6.95 -15.93 -0.72
CA VAL A 195 7.08 -17.23 -0.04
C VAL A 195 8.47 -17.86 -0.28
N LYS A 196 8.90 -18.03 -1.53
CA LYS A 196 10.12 -18.80 -1.83
C LYS A 196 11.41 -18.04 -1.54
N GLU A 197 11.56 -16.81 -2.02
CA GLU A 197 12.78 -16.02 -1.82
C GLU A 197 12.88 -15.48 -0.39
N LEU A 198 11.78 -14.88 0.12
CA LEU A 198 11.81 -14.13 1.38
C LEU A 198 11.26 -14.89 2.59
N GLY A 199 10.63 -16.05 2.40
CA GLY A 199 10.08 -16.86 3.50
C GLY A 199 8.90 -16.19 4.21
N LEU A 200 8.15 -15.32 3.53
CA LEU A 200 7.04 -14.59 4.13
C LEU A 200 5.86 -15.50 4.44
N ASN A 201 5.36 -15.38 5.67
CA ASN A 201 4.02 -15.83 6.03
C ASN A 201 3.03 -14.70 5.78
N TRP A 202 2.47 -14.65 4.57
CA TRP A 202 1.50 -13.62 4.18
C TRP A 202 0.29 -13.57 5.13
N ASN A 203 -0.20 -14.70 5.64
CA ASN A 203 -1.35 -14.70 6.55
C ASN A 203 -1.03 -13.96 7.86
N ALA A 204 0.07 -14.34 8.52
CA ALA A 204 0.46 -13.69 9.78
C ALA A 204 0.79 -12.21 9.58
N MET A 205 1.49 -11.87 8.50
CA MET A 205 1.81 -10.47 8.18
C MET A 205 0.54 -9.65 7.93
N LEU A 206 -0.36 -10.11 7.06
CA LEU A 206 -1.58 -9.37 6.72
C LEU A 206 -2.50 -9.17 7.93
N THR A 207 -2.56 -10.14 8.85
CA THR A 207 -3.28 -10.01 10.13
C THR A 207 -2.65 -8.91 11.00
N ASP A 208 -1.34 -8.95 11.20
CA ASP A 208 -0.59 -7.95 11.97
C ASP A 208 -0.78 -6.53 11.40
N LEU A 209 -0.80 -6.37 10.07
CA LEU A 209 -1.10 -5.09 9.42
C LEU A 209 -2.54 -4.60 9.70
N ALA A 210 -3.52 -5.50 9.69
CA ALA A 210 -4.90 -5.13 9.95
C ALA A 210 -5.17 -4.81 11.43
N GLU A 211 -4.33 -5.30 12.34
CA GLU A 211 -4.36 -5.01 13.78
C GLU A 211 -3.54 -3.77 14.15
N THR A 212 -2.55 -3.41 13.33
CA THR A 212 -1.71 -2.24 13.55
C THR A 212 -2.53 -0.95 13.51
N PRO A 213 -2.44 -0.10 14.56
CA PRO A 213 -3.16 1.17 14.65
C PRO A 213 -2.89 2.12 13.48
N VAL A 214 -3.86 3.00 13.24
CA VAL A 214 -3.71 4.16 12.36
C VAL A 214 -2.86 5.21 13.07
N GLU A 215 -1.87 5.76 12.38
CA GLU A 215 -1.03 6.83 12.92
C GLU A 215 -1.66 8.21 12.68
N PRO A 216 -1.77 9.09 13.70
CA PRO A 216 -2.39 10.41 13.56
C PRO A 216 -1.77 11.30 12.49
N ILE A 217 -0.49 11.09 12.19
CA ILE A 217 0.24 11.82 11.15
C ILE A 217 -0.38 11.67 9.75
N GLN A 218 -1.16 10.62 9.52
CA GLN A 218 -1.89 10.42 8.26
C GLN A 218 -2.83 11.57 7.92
N PHE A 219 -3.48 12.16 8.91
CA PHE A 219 -4.35 13.30 8.68
C PHE A 219 -3.55 14.51 8.21
N HIS A 220 -2.31 14.66 8.71
CA HIS A 220 -1.44 15.79 8.41
C HIS A 220 -0.91 15.74 6.99
N TYR A 221 -0.32 14.61 6.58
CA TYR A 221 0.20 14.48 5.21
C TYR A 221 -0.89 14.46 4.15
N MET A 222 -2.14 14.15 4.51
CA MET A 222 -3.30 14.27 3.62
C MET A 222 -3.87 15.70 3.57
N ARG A 223 -3.31 16.63 4.36
CA ARG A 223 -3.81 17.99 4.57
C ARG A 223 -5.26 18.01 5.05
N VAL A 224 -5.61 17.12 5.98
CA VAL A 224 -6.93 16.96 6.60
C VAL A 224 -6.92 17.41 8.07
N THR A 225 -5.85 18.03 8.56
CA THR A 225 -5.81 18.72 9.85
C THR A 225 -5.92 20.24 9.66
N ARG A 226 -5.84 21.02 10.76
CA ARG A 226 -5.64 22.47 10.66
C ARG A 226 -4.23 22.73 10.10
N PRO A 227 -4.05 23.70 9.19
CA PRO A 227 -2.73 24.03 8.64
C PRO A 227 -1.81 24.52 9.76
N ARG A 228 -0.64 23.89 9.87
CA ARG A 228 0.43 24.21 10.84
C ARG A 228 1.73 23.54 10.41
N GLY A 229 2.85 23.98 10.98
CA GLY A 229 4.16 23.40 10.73
C GLY A 229 4.73 23.76 9.36
N GLU A 230 5.86 23.15 9.04
CA GLU A 230 6.61 23.35 7.80
C GLU A 230 5.78 22.95 6.58
N LEU A 231 4.99 21.88 6.69
CA LEU A 231 4.14 21.43 5.58
C LEU A 231 3.15 22.50 5.15
N ALA A 232 2.53 23.19 6.11
CA ALA A 232 1.56 24.24 5.80
C ALA A 232 2.22 25.52 5.28
N ALA A 233 3.43 25.83 5.73
CA ALA A 233 4.20 26.96 5.24
C ALA A 233 4.59 26.77 3.77
N SER A 234 5.12 25.59 3.43
CA SER A 234 5.59 25.27 2.08
C SER A 234 4.47 24.85 1.12
N PHE A 235 3.40 24.24 1.62
CA PHE A 235 2.25 23.77 0.82
C PHE A 235 0.91 24.27 1.41
N PRO A 236 0.58 25.57 1.24
CA PRO A 236 -0.57 26.20 1.89
C PRO A 236 -1.93 25.82 1.28
N ASN A 237 -1.94 25.14 0.13
CA ASN A 237 -3.17 24.76 -0.58
C ASN A 237 -3.78 23.45 -0.08
N ALA A 238 -5.05 23.23 -0.42
CA ALA A 238 -5.80 21.98 -0.24
C ALA A 238 -6.04 21.50 1.21
N TRP A 239 -5.72 22.30 2.24
CA TRP A 239 -6.06 21.97 3.63
C TRP A 239 -7.57 21.91 3.85
N ALA A 240 -8.05 20.78 4.39
CA ALA A 240 -9.47 20.48 4.57
C ALA A 240 -9.76 19.91 5.97
N PRO A 241 -9.55 20.67 7.07
CA PRO A 241 -9.76 20.20 8.44
C PRO A 241 -11.17 19.68 8.71
N LYS A 242 -12.18 20.19 7.97
CA LYS A 242 -13.58 19.75 8.10
C LYS A 242 -13.78 18.28 7.71
N LEU A 243 -12.86 17.68 6.95
CA LEU A 243 -12.92 16.28 6.55
C LEU A 243 -12.36 15.32 7.62
N ALA A 244 -11.70 15.82 8.67
CA ALA A 244 -11.09 14.96 9.70
C ALA A 244 -12.06 13.98 10.36
N PRO A 245 -13.28 14.37 10.75
CA PRO A 245 -14.22 13.44 11.36
C PRO A 245 -14.59 12.27 10.41
N LEU A 246 -14.82 12.56 9.12
CA LEU A 246 -15.10 11.55 8.11
C LEU A 246 -13.88 10.65 7.87
N LEU A 247 -12.68 11.23 7.72
CA LEU A 247 -11.45 10.47 7.51
C LEU A 247 -11.21 9.49 8.67
N SER A 248 -11.48 9.89 9.90
CA SER A 248 -11.37 9.00 11.07
C SER A 248 -12.25 7.75 10.93
N GLN A 249 -13.49 7.89 10.47
CA GLN A 249 -14.38 6.74 10.25
C GLN A 249 -13.94 5.90 9.06
N VAL A 250 -13.50 6.55 7.98
CA VAL A 250 -12.95 5.87 6.80
C VAL A 250 -11.76 5.00 7.18
N LEU A 251 -10.82 5.50 7.98
CA LEU A 251 -9.63 4.74 8.37
C LEU A 251 -9.94 3.59 9.35
N LYS A 252 -10.94 3.73 10.21
CA LYS A 252 -11.44 2.61 11.04
C LYS A 252 -12.06 1.51 10.19
N GLU A 253 -12.92 1.91 9.27
CA GLU A 253 -13.59 1.01 8.35
C GLU A 253 -12.59 0.30 7.43
N ASN A 254 -11.58 1.04 6.97
CA ASN A 254 -10.45 0.51 6.22
C ASN A 254 -9.75 -0.65 6.93
N ARG A 255 -9.44 -0.49 8.22
CA ARG A 255 -8.82 -1.55 9.04
C ARG A 255 -9.77 -2.73 9.26
N ARG A 256 -11.03 -2.45 9.59
CA ARG A 256 -12.05 -3.49 9.81
C ARG A 256 -12.21 -4.35 8.55
N TYR A 257 -12.41 -3.71 7.40
CA TYR A 257 -12.65 -4.41 6.15
C TYR A 257 -11.41 -5.16 5.66
N GLN A 258 -10.20 -4.63 5.89
CA GLN A 258 -8.98 -5.37 5.55
C GLN A 258 -8.92 -6.73 6.26
N ARG A 259 -9.38 -6.86 7.52
CA ARG A 259 -9.46 -8.17 8.21
C ARG A 259 -10.35 -9.16 7.47
N VAL A 260 -11.51 -8.71 7.01
CA VAL A 260 -12.45 -9.52 6.22
C VAL A 260 -11.85 -9.89 4.87
N ARG A 261 -11.18 -8.93 4.22
CA ARG A 261 -10.62 -9.10 2.88
C ARG A 261 -9.37 -9.99 2.86
N ASN A 262 -8.58 -10.03 3.93
CA ASN A 262 -7.35 -10.82 4.02
C ASN A 262 -7.58 -12.29 3.68
N SER A 263 -8.58 -12.93 4.30
CA SER A 263 -8.88 -14.35 4.07
C SER A 263 -9.23 -14.64 2.61
N ARG A 264 -9.95 -13.74 1.96
CA ARG A 264 -10.35 -13.84 0.55
C ARG A 264 -9.16 -13.67 -0.38
N LEU A 265 -8.29 -12.69 -0.11
CA LEU A 265 -7.04 -12.51 -0.86
C LEU A 265 -6.13 -13.74 -0.75
N LEU A 266 -5.95 -14.27 0.46
CA LEU A 266 -5.15 -15.49 0.68
C LEU A 266 -5.75 -16.68 -0.06
N THR A 267 -7.07 -16.82 -0.02
CA THR A 267 -7.78 -17.87 -0.75
C THR A 267 -7.58 -17.71 -2.26
N GLN A 268 -7.70 -16.48 -2.78
CA GLN A 268 -7.54 -16.17 -4.20
C GLN A 268 -6.15 -16.55 -4.72
N TYR A 269 -5.10 -16.27 -3.95
CA TYR A 269 -3.72 -16.58 -4.34
C TYR A 269 -3.25 -17.99 -3.97
N ALA A 270 -4.06 -18.78 -3.26
CA ALA A 270 -3.67 -20.15 -2.90
C ALA A 270 -3.51 -21.02 -4.17
N LEU A 271 -2.38 -21.73 -4.25
CA LEU A 271 -2.15 -22.73 -5.29
C LEU A 271 -2.82 -24.06 -4.92
N GLN A 272 -3.34 -24.74 -5.93
CA GLN A 272 -3.93 -26.06 -5.81
C GLN A 272 -3.04 -27.09 -6.51
N LYS A 273 -2.74 -28.18 -5.83
CA LYS A 273 -1.98 -29.29 -6.43
C LYS A 273 -2.93 -30.14 -7.26
N THR A 274 -2.67 -30.25 -8.55
CA THR A 274 -3.40 -31.10 -9.48
C THR A 274 -2.45 -32.13 -10.10
N LYS A 275 -2.98 -32.99 -10.99
CA LYS A 275 -2.17 -33.92 -11.80
C LYS A 275 -1.15 -33.21 -12.70
N ASP A 276 -1.45 -31.96 -13.08
CA ASP A 276 -0.64 -31.13 -13.98
C ASP A 276 0.28 -30.17 -13.18
N GLY A 277 0.50 -30.45 -11.90
CA GLY A 277 1.33 -29.65 -11.00
C GLY A 277 0.55 -28.63 -10.19
N TRP A 278 1.24 -27.57 -9.75
CA TRP A 278 0.61 -26.47 -9.01
C TRP A 278 -0.15 -25.56 -9.96
N GLN A 279 -1.42 -25.29 -9.65
CA GLN A 279 -2.32 -24.48 -10.47
C GLN A 279 -2.91 -23.34 -9.66
N CYS A 280 -3.18 -22.23 -10.35
CA CYS A 280 -3.97 -21.13 -9.82
C CYS A 280 -5.43 -21.56 -9.70
N ARG A 281 -6.19 -20.81 -8.90
CA ARG A 281 -7.65 -20.91 -8.93
C ARG A 281 -8.21 -20.42 -10.27
N GLU A 282 -9.34 -21.00 -10.66
CA GLU A 282 -9.97 -20.76 -11.96
C GLU A 282 -10.33 -19.29 -12.21
N ASP A 283 -10.73 -18.55 -11.17
CA ASP A 283 -11.02 -17.13 -11.26
C ASP A 283 -9.79 -16.30 -11.63
N LEU A 284 -8.64 -16.63 -11.04
CA LEU A 284 -7.36 -15.98 -11.33
C LEU A 284 -6.87 -16.33 -12.75
N THR A 285 -6.97 -17.60 -13.14
CA THR A 285 -6.68 -18.08 -14.50
C THR A 285 -7.51 -17.32 -15.53
N ARG A 286 -8.82 -17.18 -15.29
CA ARG A 286 -9.73 -16.44 -16.18
C ARG A 286 -9.36 -14.96 -16.30
N GLN A 287 -9.05 -14.30 -15.19
CA GLN A 287 -8.61 -12.90 -15.18
C GLN A 287 -7.30 -12.70 -15.94
N ALA A 288 -6.40 -13.67 -15.88
CA ALA A 288 -5.14 -13.67 -16.62
C ALA A 288 -5.28 -14.09 -18.10
N GLY A 289 -6.51 -14.29 -18.60
CA GLY A 289 -6.74 -14.68 -19.98
C GLY A 289 -6.51 -16.17 -20.28
N GLY A 290 -6.68 -17.04 -19.28
CA GLY A 290 -6.55 -18.49 -19.42
C GLY A 290 -5.18 -19.06 -19.06
N LEU A 291 -4.25 -18.21 -18.60
CA LEU A 291 -2.88 -18.63 -18.26
C LEU A 291 -2.85 -19.54 -17.03
N THR A 292 -2.06 -20.61 -17.13
CA THR A 292 -1.68 -21.46 -16.00
C THR A 292 -0.68 -20.77 -15.08
N TYR A 293 -0.48 -21.34 -13.88
CA TYR A 293 0.53 -20.85 -12.94
C TYR A 293 1.92 -20.75 -13.58
N ALA A 294 2.36 -21.84 -14.21
CA ALA A 294 3.69 -21.93 -14.82
C ALA A 294 3.88 -20.90 -15.96
N GLU A 295 2.84 -20.66 -16.75
CA GLU A 295 2.89 -19.63 -17.81
C GLU A 295 2.98 -18.23 -17.23
N MET A 296 2.21 -17.90 -16.19
CA MET A 296 2.29 -16.61 -15.51
C MET A 296 3.70 -16.37 -14.92
N VAL A 297 4.29 -17.39 -14.29
CA VAL A 297 5.67 -17.33 -13.79
C VAL A 297 6.65 -17.10 -14.93
N GLY A 298 6.58 -17.90 -16.00
CA GLY A 298 7.47 -17.76 -17.14
C GLY A 298 7.34 -16.40 -17.87
N ILE A 299 6.14 -15.80 -17.90
CA ILE A 299 5.94 -14.44 -18.42
C ILE A 299 6.63 -13.41 -17.53
N ALA A 300 6.48 -13.52 -16.20
CA ALA A 300 7.11 -12.60 -15.26
C ALA A 300 8.64 -12.68 -15.33
N GLU A 301 9.21 -13.89 -15.47
CA GLU A 301 10.64 -14.10 -15.64
C GLU A 301 11.17 -13.48 -16.93
N ARG A 302 10.52 -13.76 -18.07
CA ARG A 302 10.90 -13.18 -19.37
C ARG A 302 10.79 -11.66 -19.40
N ALA A 303 9.86 -11.09 -18.64
CA ALA A 303 9.70 -9.65 -18.49
C ALA A 303 10.64 -9.03 -17.45
N HIS A 304 11.55 -9.83 -16.86
CA HIS A 304 12.47 -9.42 -15.80
C HIS A 304 11.75 -8.75 -14.61
N PHE A 305 10.59 -9.29 -14.24
CA PHE A 305 9.72 -8.62 -13.27
C PHE A 305 10.36 -8.46 -11.88
N ARG A 306 11.17 -9.42 -11.44
CA ARG A 306 11.95 -9.31 -10.20
C ARG A 306 12.95 -8.14 -10.24
N HIS A 307 13.52 -7.86 -11.41
CA HIS A 307 14.42 -6.71 -11.62
C HIS A 307 13.63 -5.40 -11.59
N ALA A 308 12.46 -5.33 -12.22
CA ALA A 308 11.58 -4.17 -12.13
C ALA A 308 11.18 -3.85 -10.67
N LEU A 309 10.94 -4.88 -9.86
CA LEU A 309 10.72 -4.75 -8.42
C LEU A 309 11.95 -4.22 -7.66
N TRP A 310 13.15 -4.64 -8.04
CA TRP A 310 14.39 -4.07 -7.51
C TRP A 310 14.52 -2.58 -7.89
N GLN A 311 14.26 -2.20 -9.15
CA GLN A 311 14.27 -0.80 -9.58
C GLN A 311 13.31 0.06 -8.76
N MET A 312 12.13 -0.47 -8.41
CA MET A 312 11.20 0.22 -7.50
C MET A 312 11.80 0.44 -6.11
N GLY A 313 12.41 -0.59 -5.52
CA GLY A 313 13.09 -0.49 -4.22
C GLY A 313 14.17 0.59 -4.24
N GLU A 314 15.01 0.60 -5.28
CA GLU A 314 16.07 1.60 -5.46
C GLU A 314 15.52 3.03 -5.59
N ALA A 315 14.43 3.20 -6.34
CA ALA A 315 13.80 4.51 -6.51
C ALA A 315 13.19 5.02 -5.20
N ILE A 316 12.60 4.14 -4.39
CA ILE A 316 12.07 4.49 -3.06
C ILE A 316 13.21 4.93 -2.14
N VAL A 317 14.29 4.15 -2.08
CA VAL A 317 15.44 4.45 -1.20
C VAL A 317 16.13 5.75 -1.60
N LYS A 318 16.18 6.06 -2.90
CA LYS A 318 16.66 7.36 -3.36
C LYS A 318 15.84 8.53 -2.79
N LEU A 319 14.52 8.39 -2.68
CA LEU A 319 13.69 9.41 -2.03
C LEU A 319 13.91 9.44 -0.51
N PHE A 320 14.15 8.28 0.12
CA PHE A 320 14.54 8.24 1.53
C PHE A 320 15.84 9.02 1.80
N GLU A 321 16.87 8.85 0.98
CA GLU A 321 18.12 9.62 1.07
C GLU A 321 17.83 11.13 0.98
N GLN A 322 17.06 11.55 0.00
CA GLN A 322 16.69 12.95 -0.19
C GLN A 322 15.94 13.54 1.01
N VAL A 323 15.08 12.75 1.67
CA VAL A 323 14.36 13.16 2.88
C VAL A 323 15.29 13.21 4.08
N VAL A 324 16.17 12.21 4.26
CA VAL A 324 17.19 12.17 5.32
C VAL A 324 18.12 13.38 5.22
N ASP A 325 18.57 13.73 4.02
CA ASP A 325 19.44 14.90 3.78
C ASP A 325 18.76 16.23 4.14
N ARG A 326 17.42 16.30 4.03
CA ARG A 326 16.61 17.49 4.32
C ARG A 326 16.13 17.55 5.76
N THR A 327 16.22 16.46 6.52
CA THR A 327 15.69 16.38 7.88
C THR A 327 16.79 15.89 8.84
N PRO A 328 17.61 16.81 9.40
CA PRO A 328 18.72 16.46 10.28
C PRO A 328 18.32 15.56 11.46
N LEU A 329 17.10 15.72 12.00
CA LEU A 329 16.58 14.88 13.09
C LEU A 329 16.51 13.38 12.77
N LEU A 330 16.50 12.99 11.49
CA LEU A 330 16.57 11.59 11.09
C LEU A 330 17.98 11.01 11.21
N GLN A 331 19.03 11.85 11.17
CA GLN A 331 20.42 11.44 11.39
C GLN A 331 20.67 11.12 12.87
N ASP A 332 19.98 11.83 13.77
CA ASP A 332 20.12 11.70 15.23
C ASP A 332 19.22 10.62 15.85
N LEU A 333 18.67 9.71 15.04
CA LEU A 333 17.84 8.62 15.54
C LEU A 333 18.69 7.64 16.37
N ASP A 334 18.05 7.10 17.43
CA ASP A 334 18.65 6.14 18.36
C ASP A 334 19.43 5.03 17.64
N ASP A 335 20.68 4.83 18.06
CA ASP A 335 21.71 3.98 17.45
C ASP A 335 21.46 2.47 17.64
N LYS A 336 20.20 2.09 17.89
CA LYS A 336 19.79 0.69 17.99
C LYS A 336 20.22 -0.04 16.73
N GLN A 337 20.86 -1.19 16.92
CA GLN A 337 21.19 -2.03 15.80
C GLN A 337 19.91 -2.41 15.03
N PRO A 338 19.92 -2.28 13.69
CA PRO A 338 18.81 -2.76 12.87
C PRO A 338 18.63 -4.26 13.07
N ARG A 339 17.38 -4.70 13.23
CA ARG A 339 17.06 -6.14 13.28
C ARG A 339 17.40 -6.79 11.94
N SER A 340 17.90 -8.01 11.99
CA SER A 340 18.07 -8.88 10.82
C SER A 340 16.72 -9.29 10.22
N TRP A 341 16.72 -9.75 8.97
CA TRP A 341 15.51 -10.28 8.32
C TRP A 341 14.87 -11.43 9.11
N ALA A 342 15.70 -12.29 9.70
CA ALA A 342 15.23 -13.41 10.52
C ALA A 342 14.49 -12.93 11.78
N GLU A 343 14.99 -11.87 12.43
CA GLU A 343 14.35 -11.27 13.62
C GLU A 343 13.07 -10.51 13.27
N ILE A 344 13.05 -9.79 12.14
CA ILE A 344 11.86 -9.08 11.66
C ILE A 344 10.73 -10.07 11.39
N THR A 345 11.04 -11.17 10.69
CA THR A 345 10.05 -12.17 10.27
C THR A 345 9.72 -13.20 11.35
N ALA A 346 10.51 -13.29 12.43
CA ALA A 346 10.31 -14.26 13.51
C ALA A 346 8.88 -14.23 14.07
N LYS A 347 8.31 -13.03 14.27
CA LYS A 347 6.93 -12.86 14.78
C LYS A 347 5.83 -13.36 13.81
N TRP A 348 6.17 -13.59 12.55
CA TRP A 348 5.25 -14.09 11.54
C TRP A 348 5.49 -15.54 11.17
N LYS A 349 6.55 -16.17 11.69
CA LYS A 349 6.72 -17.61 11.51
C LYS A 349 5.55 -18.33 12.17
N ARG A 350 5.07 -19.41 11.55
CA ARG A 350 4.07 -20.28 12.20
C ARG A 350 4.73 -20.81 13.48
N SER A 351 4.03 -20.76 14.60
CA SER A 351 4.32 -21.65 15.72
C SER A 351 4.25 -23.07 15.15
N GLU A 352 5.35 -23.81 15.24
CA GLU A 352 5.39 -25.21 14.80
C GLU A 352 4.38 -26.08 15.55
#